data_AF-A0A3D1R6X7-F1
#
_entry.id   AF-A0A3D1R6X7-F1
#
_cell.length_a   1.000
_cell.length_b   1.000
_cell.length_c   1.000
_cell.angle_alpha   90.00
_cell.angle_beta   90.00
_cell.angle_gamma   90.00
#
_symmetry.space_group_name_H-M   'P 1'
#
loop_
_entity.id
_entity.type
_entity.pdbx_description
1 polymer ?
#
loop_
_entity_poly.entity_id
_entity_poly.type
_entity_poly.pdbx_seq_one_letter_code
_entity_poly.pdbx_strand_id
1 'polypeptide(L)'
;GAGKELVSSRSYKGHENDADSNNFVNAYRATVGTRLDDCQTCHRGGEFTAGGRKLTKNSCDYCHLIIHPASGFEEKQPTAYAETLNPYGAAYRDAGRSKQALLDVDGQDSDGDGAANGVEIADLKYPGDPTSKPGQPNAPQKTFTLAELEALAAHDQFQLNNSTKQEFDDYASYKGVKLRDLLVAAGVDPADPKITGVTVIAPDGYLKDFSIEQVNKAYPKGLFYAGLDTATLGPACGFVTYPEELPEGLVDGGEIPGEQWLLLAYERDGRPLDPCNLDVTEGKINGEGPLRIVVPQRNPGHPDRGTKYSPSSCNDGHDFDAEADHNAGEMVRGAVALRINPLPAGVEDFDARNGGWSFIANSSLLVYGYGIE
;
A
#
# COMPACT_ATOMS: atom_id res chain seq x y z
N GLY A 1 31.13 -8.64 -30.46
CA GLY A 1 31.42 -7.45 -29.63
C GLY A 1 30.61 -7.56 -28.37
N ALA A 2 31.23 -7.45 -27.20
CA ALA A 2 30.53 -7.58 -25.93
C ALA A 2 29.54 -6.42 -25.80
N GLY A 3 28.24 -6.71 -25.90
CA GLY A 3 27.19 -5.72 -25.67
C GLY A 3 27.31 -5.16 -24.26
N LYS A 4 27.08 -3.85 -24.11
CA LYS A 4 27.12 -3.13 -22.82
C LYS A 4 26.41 -3.96 -21.74
N GLU A 5 27.06 -4.10 -20.59
CA GLU A 5 26.51 -4.73 -19.41
C GLU A 5 25.27 -3.95 -18.96
N LEU A 6 24.15 -4.65 -18.77
CA LEU A 6 22.92 -4.04 -18.30
C LEU A 6 22.97 -3.93 -16.77
N VAL A 7 22.37 -2.88 -16.24
CA VAL A 7 22.23 -2.69 -14.79
C VAL A 7 20.77 -2.83 -14.48
N SER A 8 20.45 -3.59 -13.42
CA SER A 8 19.09 -3.73 -12.92
C SER A 8 18.45 -2.35 -12.72
N SER A 9 17.21 -2.18 -13.16
CA SER A 9 16.53 -0.89 -13.13
C SER A 9 15.54 -0.74 -11.98
N ARG A 10 15.17 -1.85 -11.33
CA ARG A 10 14.10 -1.86 -10.32
C ARG A 10 14.49 -2.51 -8.99
N SER A 11 15.50 -3.40 -8.94
CA SER A 11 16.04 -3.87 -7.65
C SER A 11 16.67 -2.73 -6.85
N TYR A 12 16.48 -2.77 -5.53
CA TYR A 12 17.04 -1.77 -4.62
C TYR A 12 18.57 -1.71 -4.70
N LYS A 13 19.10 -0.51 -4.91
CA LYS A 13 20.53 -0.22 -5.08
C LYS A 13 21.30 -0.21 -3.76
N GLY A 14 22.50 -0.76 -3.76
CA GLY A 14 23.41 -0.75 -2.61
C GLY A 14 23.56 -2.07 -1.87
N HIS A 15 23.15 -3.20 -2.46
CA HIS A 15 23.23 -4.53 -1.85
C HIS A 15 24.37 -5.36 -2.48
N GLU A 16 25.42 -5.70 -1.73
CA GLU A 16 26.55 -6.54 -2.22
C GLU A 16 27.04 -6.12 -3.64
N ASN A 17 27.12 -4.81 -3.88
CA ASN A 17 27.47 -4.17 -5.17
C ASN A 17 26.50 -4.44 -6.34
N ASP A 18 25.24 -4.78 -6.04
CA ASP A 18 24.14 -5.09 -6.96
C ASP A 18 24.42 -6.27 -7.93
N ALA A 19 25.40 -7.11 -7.58
CA ALA A 19 25.96 -8.11 -8.48
C ALA A 19 24.92 -9.15 -8.94
N ASP A 20 24.08 -9.64 -8.03
CA ASP A 20 23.10 -10.68 -8.35
C ASP A 20 21.97 -10.18 -9.27
N SER A 21 21.42 -8.99 -8.98
CA SER A 21 20.41 -8.39 -9.86
C SER A 21 20.99 -8.03 -11.23
N ASN A 22 22.23 -7.56 -11.29
CA ASN A 22 22.93 -7.31 -12.55
C ASN A 22 23.21 -8.61 -13.31
N ASN A 23 23.64 -9.68 -12.63
CA ASN A 23 23.81 -11.00 -13.23
C ASN A 23 22.49 -11.48 -13.85
N PHE A 24 21.37 -11.33 -13.12
CA PHE A 24 20.04 -11.72 -13.58
C PHE A 24 19.65 -11.03 -14.88
N VAL A 25 19.65 -9.69 -14.92
CA VAL A 25 19.28 -8.96 -16.14
C VAL A 25 20.28 -9.14 -17.28
N ASN A 26 21.53 -9.53 -17.00
CA ASN A 26 22.48 -9.86 -18.06
C ASN A 26 22.35 -11.29 -18.58
N ALA A 27 21.82 -12.23 -17.79
CA ALA A 27 21.40 -13.56 -18.25
C ALA A 27 20.10 -13.46 -19.06
N TYR A 28 19.12 -12.73 -18.53
CA TYR A 28 17.77 -12.61 -19.08
C TYR A 28 17.47 -11.17 -19.51
N ARG A 29 18.11 -10.69 -20.58
CA ARG A 29 18.05 -9.25 -20.97
C ARG A 29 16.65 -8.68 -21.21
N ALA A 30 15.68 -9.52 -21.56
CA ALA A 30 14.29 -9.10 -21.76
C ALA A 30 13.56 -8.73 -20.46
N THR A 31 14.12 -9.06 -19.29
CA THR A 31 13.47 -8.81 -18.00
C THR A 31 13.76 -7.41 -17.45
N VAL A 32 14.69 -6.64 -18.02
CA VAL A 32 14.98 -5.27 -17.55
C VAL A 32 13.71 -4.43 -17.53
N GLY A 33 13.43 -3.80 -16.39
CA GLY A 33 12.24 -2.96 -16.19
C GLY A 33 10.94 -3.74 -16.00
N THR A 34 10.96 -5.06 -16.16
CA THR A 34 9.81 -5.93 -15.87
C THR A 34 9.73 -6.24 -14.37
N ARG A 35 8.70 -6.99 -13.98
CA ARG A 35 8.51 -7.45 -12.60
C ARG A 35 9.59 -8.43 -12.09
N LEU A 36 10.37 -9.03 -12.99
CA LEU A 36 11.47 -9.95 -12.63
C LEU A 36 12.81 -9.23 -12.41
N ASP A 37 12.90 -7.93 -12.73
CA ASP A 37 14.05 -7.09 -12.43
C ASP A 37 14.00 -6.60 -10.97
N ASP A 38 13.75 -7.50 -10.01
CA ASP A 38 13.57 -7.15 -8.60
C ASP A 38 14.10 -8.25 -7.65
N CYS A 39 14.28 -7.92 -6.38
CA CYS A 39 14.77 -8.80 -5.32
C CYS A 39 13.89 -10.05 -5.15
N GLN A 40 12.57 -9.96 -5.34
CA GLN A 40 11.68 -11.13 -5.20
C GLN A 40 12.01 -12.27 -6.17
N THR A 41 12.64 -12.00 -7.31
CA THR A 41 13.01 -13.07 -8.23
C THR A 41 13.85 -14.14 -7.53
N CYS A 42 14.71 -13.76 -6.59
CA CYS A 42 15.53 -14.69 -5.80
C CYS A 42 15.14 -14.76 -4.31
N HIS A 43 14.38 -13.80 -3.79
CA HIS A 43 14.06 -13.70 -2.37
C HIS A 43 12.56 -13.86 -2.10
N ARG A 44 12.24 -14.34 -0.89
CA ARG A 44 10.87 -14.48 -0.41
C ARG A 44 10.58 -13.51 0.73
N GLY A 45 9.30 -13.22 0.93
CA GLY A 45 8.81 -12.55 2.13
C GLY A 45 8.69 -13.50 3.34
N GLY A 46 8.18 -12.95 4.45
CA GLY A 46 7.89 -13.68 5.67
C GLY A 46 6.54 -13.31 6.26
N GLU A 47 5.87 -14.27 6.90
CA GLU A 47 4.68 -14.04 7.70
C GLU A 47 5.03 -13.99 9.18
N PHE A 48 4.44 -13.04 9.89
CA PHE A 48 4.64 -12.81 11.31
C PHE A 48 3.32 -12.53 12.02
N THR A 49 3.33 -12.69 13.33
CA THR A 49 2.26 -12.34 14.24
C THR A 49 2.83 -11.39 15.28
N ALA A 50 2.21 -10.22 15.44
CA ALA A 50 2.55 -9.28 16.50
C ALA A 50 1.30 -8.75 17.17
N GLY A 51 1.22 -8.89 18.49
CA GLY A 51 0.06 -8.41 19.27
C GLY A 51 -1.27 -8.99 18.76
N GLY A 52 -1.29 -10.27 18.38
CA GLY A 52 -2.47 -10.97 17.89
C GLY A 52 -2.88 -10.65 16.44
N ARG A 53 -2.09 -9.87 15.70
CA ARG A 53 -2.35 -9.55 14.28
C ARG A 53 -1.33 -10.24 13.38
N LYS A 54 -1.80 -10.85 12.29
CA LYS A 54 -0.95 -11.31 11.20
C LYS A 54 -0.39 -10.12 10.42
N LEU A 55 0.89 -10.18 10.13
CA LEU A 55 1.69 -9.21 9.40
C LEU A 55 2.47 -9.96 8.33
N THR A 56 2.64 -9.34 7.16
CA THR A 56 3.51 -9.90 6.13
C THR A 56 4.62 -8.91 5.83
N LYS A 57 5.85 -9.41 5.68
CA LYS A 57 7.02 -8.66 5.23
C LYS A 57 7.33 -9.04 3.79
N ASN A 58 7.55 -8.05 2.93
CA ASN A 58 8.02 -8.28 1.56
C ASN A 58 9.46 -8.85 1.55
N SER A 59 9.96 -9.20 0.36
CA SER A 59 11.29 -9.79 0.18
C SER A 59 12.41 -8.91 0.75
N CYS A 60 12.33 -7.59 0.56
CA CYS A 60 13.30 -6.63 1.08
C CYS A 60 13.22 -6.49 2.59
N ASP A 61 12.03 -6.24 3.14
CA ASP A 61 11.80 -6.09 4.58
C ASP A 61 12.22 -7.34 5.34
N TYR A 62 11.85 -8.53 4.83
CA TYR A 62 12.22 -9.80 5.44
C TYR A 62 13.74 -9.98 5.44
N CYS A 63 14.41 -9.62 4.34
CA CYS A 63 15.87 -9.62 4.26
C CYS A 63 16.51 -8.62 5.25
N HIS A 64 15.92 -7.44 5.41
CA HIS A 64 16.45 -6.39 6.28
C HIS A 64 16.27 -6.70 7.78
N LEU A 65 15.39 -7.63 8.17
CA LEU A 65 15.33 -8.12 9.56
C LEU A 65 16.64 -8.79 10.03
N ILE A 66 17.52 -9.21 9.11
CA ILE A 66 18.85 -9.72 9.47
C ILE A 66 19.73 -8.60 10.04
N ILE A 67 19.67 -7.41 9.42
CA ILE A 67 20.50 -6.25 9.77
C ILE A 67 19.82 -5.41 10.86
N HIS A 68 18.49 -5.34 10.77
CA HIS A 68 17.61 -4.53 11.61
C HIS A 68 16.54 -5.41 12.25
N PRO A 69 16.90 -6.30 13.19
CA PRO A 69 15.94 -7.17 13.84
C PRO A 69 14.90 -6.34 14.59
N ALA A 70 13.63 -6.70 14.40
CA ALA A 70 12.52 -6.08 15.09
C ALA A 70 12.20 -6.85 16.39
N SER A 71 11.40 -6.27 17.29
CA SER A 71 10.90 -6.97 18.47
C SER A 71 9.38 -7.10 18.40
N GLY A 72 8.82 -8.07 19.15
CA GLY A 72 7.37 -8.25 19.25
C GLY A 72 6.73 -9.19 18.21
N PHE A 73 7.55 -9.84 17.37
CA PHE A 73 7.09 -10.96 16.54
C PHE A 73 7.12 -12.27 17.32
N GLU A 74 6.11 -13.10 17.13
CA GLU A 74 6.02 -14.45 17.70
C GLU A 74 6.95 -15.44 16.98
N GLU A 75 7.07 -15.27 15.66
CA GLU A 75 7.88 -16.10 14.78
C GLU A 75 9.35 -15.67 14.76
N LYS A 76 10.22 -16.63 14.46
CA LYS A 76 11.65 -16.37 14.33
C LYS A 76 11.93 -15.53 13.08
N GLN A 77 12.75 -14.50 13.29
CA GLN A 77 13.26 -13.68 12.21
C GLN A 77 14.46 -14.35 11.54
N PRO A 78 14.70 -14.08 10.24
CA PRO A 78 15.83 -14.65 9.54
C PRO A 78 17.13 -14.16 10.16
N THR A 79 18.09 -15.06 10.36
CA THR A 79 19.40 -14.73 10.92
C THR A 79 20.52 -14.79 9.88
N ALA A 80 20.24 -15.35 8.71
CA ALA A 80 21.15 -15.43 7.59
C ALA A 80 20.43 -15.19 6.26
N TYR A 81 21.12 -14.60 5.28
CA TYR A 81 20.54 -14.30 3.95
C TYR A 81 20.00 -15.55 3.25
N ALA A 82 20.60 -16.70 3.48
CA ALA A 82 20.14 -17.98 2.96
C ALA A 82 18.69 -18.32 3.36
N GLU A 83 18.22 -17.84 4.51
CA GLU A 83 16.85 -18.06 5.01
C GLU A 83 15.82 -17.20 4.27
N THR A 84 16.27 -16.16 3.58
CA THR A 84 15.44 -15.18 2.86
C THR A 84 15.29 -15.51 1.38
N LEU A 85 15.98 -16.55 0.90
CA LEU A 85 15.89 -16.99 -0.49
C LEU A 85 14.58 -17.75 -0.72
N ASN A 86 13.99 -17.53 -1.88
CA ASN A 86 12.98 -18.43 -2.43
C ASN A 86 13.71 -19.67 -3.04
N PRO A 87 12.97 -20.71 -3.50
CA PRO A 87 13.59 -21.89 -4.08
C PRO A 87 14.51 -21.60 -5.29
N TYR A 88 14.14 -20.67 -6.17
CA TYR A 88 14.99 -20.25 -7.30
C TYR A 88 16.30 -19.59 -6.85
N GLY A 89 16.21 -18.65 -5.91
CA GLY A 89 17.38 -17.99 -5.33
C GLY A 89 18.30 -18.96 -4.59
N ALA A 90 17.73 -19.97 -3.93
CA ALA A 90 18.49 -21.06 -3.33
C ALA A 90 19.22 -21.90 -4.39
N ALA A 91 18.55 -22.26 -5.48
CA ALA A 91 19.17 -22.98 -6.60
C ALA A 91 20.29 -22.15 -7.26
N TYR A 92 20.05 -20.87 -7.53
CA TYR A 92 21.06 -19.93 -8.03
C TYR A 92 22.26 -19.81 -7.09
N ARG A 93 22.01 -19.74 -5.77
CA ARG A 93 23.07 -19.74 -4.76
C ARG A 93 23.91 -21.00 -4.82
N ASP A 94 23.25 -22.16 -4.83
CA ASP A 94 23.91 -23.46 -4.78
C ASP A 94 24.66 -23.77 -6.09
N ALA A 95 24.23 -23.21 -7.21
CA ALA A 95 24.93 -23.24 -8.50
C ALA A 95 26.11 -22.25 -8.60
N GLY A 96 26.39 -21.45 -7.56
CA GLY A 96 27.60 -20.64 -7.45
C GLY A 96 27.45 -19.15 -7.74
N ARG A 97 26.24 -18.59 -7.67
CA ARG A 97 25.97 -17.13 -7.66
C ARG A 97 26.67 -16.34 -8.77
N SER A 98 26.53 -16.78 -10.02
CA SER A 98 27.11 -16.08 -11.18
C SER A 98 26.12 -16.01 -12.33
N LYS A 99 26.37 -15.14 -13.31
CA LYS A 99 25.59 -15.17 -14.56
C LYS A 99 25.51 -16.58 -15.18
N GLN A 100 26.58 -17.39 -15.09
CA GLN A 100 26.55 -18.77 -15.58
C GLN A 100 25.64 -19.66 -14.72
N ALA A 101 25.66 -19.49 -13.39
CA ALA A 101 24.79 -20.24 -12.48
C ALA A 101 23.30 -20.04 -12.82
N LEU A 102 22.89 -18.83 -13.21
CA LEU A 102 21.52 -18.56 -13.67
C LEU A 102 21.14 -19.36 -14.93
N LEU A 103 22.09 -19.53 -15.85
CA LEU A 103 21.89 -20.33 -17.06
C LEU A 103 21.93 -21.83 -16.73
N ASP A 104 22.72 -22.24 -15.75
CA ASP A 104 22.82 -23.64 -15.32
C ASP A 104 21.54 -24.12 -14.61
N VAL A 105 20.81 -23.21 -13.95
CA VAL A 105 19.52 -23.51 -13.33
C VAL A 105 18.31 -23.22 -14.23
N ASP A 106 18.51 -22.71 -15.45
CA ASP A 106 17.43 -22.32 -16.38
C ASP A 106 16.44 -23.47 -16.67
N GLY A 107 16.95 -24.69 -16.84
CA GLY A 107 16.14 -25.88 -17.09
C GLY A 107 15.59 -26.59 -15.85
N GLN A 108 15.82 -26.06 -14.64
CA GLN A 108 15.31 -26.65 -13.39
C GLN A 108 13.89 -26.17 -13.11
N ASP A 109 13.12 -26.97 -12.38
CA ASP A 109 11.85 -26.60 -11.77
C ASP A 109 12.14 -26.33 -10.29
N SER A 110 12.48 -25.08 -9.96
CA SER A 110 13.05 -24.76 -8.64
C SER A 110 12.00 -24.79 -7.53
N ASP A 111 10.75 -24.42 -7.80
CA ASP A 111 9.67 -24.38 -6.82
C ASP A 111 8.71 -25.59 -6.88
N GLY A 112 8.94 -26.50 -7.83
CA GLY A 112 8.26 -27.80 -7.92
C GLY A 112 6.86 -27.70 -8.54
N ASP A 113 6.62 -26.67 -9.33
CA ASP A 113 5.31 -26.33 -9.86
C ASP A 113 5.00 -27.00 -11.22
N GLY A 114 6.02 -27.64 -11.82
CA GLY A 114 5.97 -28.35 -13.09
C GLY A 114 6.48 -27.56 -14.30
N ALA A 115 6.85 -26.29 -14.14
CA ALA A 115 7.48 -25.46 -15.16
C ALA A 115 8.99 -25.34 -14.92
N ALA A 116 9.76 -25.11 -15.99
CA ALA A 116 11.17 -24.82 -15.86
C ALA A 116 11.37 -23.31 -15.66
N ASN A 117 12.35 -22.93 -14.85
CA ASN A 117 12.68 -21.55 -14.51
C ASN A 117 12.78 -20.64 -15.74
N GLY A 118 13.44 -21.09 -16.80
CA GLY A 118 13.59 -20.34 -18.05
C GLY A 118 12.27 -20.10 -18.79
N VAL A 119 11.32 -21.05 -18.70
CA VAL A 119 9.98 -20.92 -19.27
C VAL A 119 9.16 -19.90 -18.50
N GLU A 120 9.24 -19.94 -17.17
CA GLU A 120 8.61 -18.96 -16.29
C GLU A 120 9.17 -17.56 -16.52
N ILE A 121 10.49 -17.41 -16.55
CA ILE A 121 11.15 -16.13 -16.79
C ILE A 121 10.77 -15.57 -18.16
N ALA A 122 10.67 -16.40 -19.19
CA ALA A 122 10.23 -15.99 -20.52
C ALA A 122 8.77 -15.49 -20.54
N ASP A 123 7.92 -16.03 -19.66
CA ASP A 123 6.52 -15.62 -19.47
C ASP A 123 6.34 -14.56 -18.36
N LEU A 124 7.46 -14.00 -17.86
CA LEU A 124 7.52 -13.02 -16.78
C LEU A 124 6.89 -13.50 -15.47
N LYS A 125 7.04 -14.79 -15.16
CA LYS A 125 6.61 -15.46 -13.94
C LYS A 125 7.76 -15.67 -12.97
N TYR A 126 7.45 -15.76 -11.67
CA TYR A 126 8.45 -15.88 -10.62
C TYR A 126 8.86 -17.35 -10.44
N PRO A 127 10.07 -17.76 -10.86
CA PRO A 127 10.50 -19.18 -10.86
C PRO A 127 10.75 -19.79 -9.45
N GLY A 128 10.46 -19.01 -8.41
CA GLY A 128 10.57 -19.41 -7.02
C GLY A 128 9.24 -19.29 -6.28
N ASP A 129 8.13 -19.14 -7.00
CA ASP A 129 6.79 -19.06 -6.44
C ASP A 129 5.85 -20.00 -7.20
N PRO A 130 5.46 -21.14 -6.61
CA PRO A 130 4.67 -22.16 -7.30
C PRO A 130 3.23 -21.72 -7.57
N THR A 131 2.88 -20.46 -7.28
CA THR A 131 1.61 -19.84 -7.63
C THR A 131 1.70 -18.92 -8.86
N SER A 132 2.92 -18.55 -9.31
CA SER A 132 3.20 -17.72 -10.48
C SER A 132 3.64 -18.60 -11.65
N LYS A 133 2.67 -19.06 -12.47
CA LYS A 133 2.91 -20.12 -13.47
C LYS A 133 2.81 -19.64 -14.92
N PRO A 134 3.51 -20.29 -15.87
CA PRO A 134 3.37 -19.96 -17.28
C PRO A 134 1.92 -20.12 -17.76
N GLY A 135 1.47 -19.20 -18.60
CA GLY A 135 0.12 -19.20 -19.16
C GLY A 135 -0.96 -18.71 -18.19
N GLN A 136 -0.61 -18.29 -16.97
CA GLN A 136 -1.53 -17.54 -16.12
C GLN A 136 -1.63 -16.11 -16.64
N PRO A 137 -2.79 -15.68 -17.16
CA PRO A 137 -2.95 -14.29 -17.56
C PRO A 137 -2.89 -13.38 -16.32
N ASN A 138 -2.34 -12.18 -16.51
CA ASN A 138 -2.55 -11.12 -15.52
C ASN A 138 -4.05 -10.80 -15.46
N ALA A 139 -4.53 -10.40 -14.29
CA ALA A 139 -5.88 -9.85 -14.19
C ALA A 139 -6.05 -8.69 -15.20
N PRO A 140 -7.24 -8.54 -15.82
CA PRO A 140 -7.58 -7.33 -16.54
C PRO A 140 -7.25 -6.11 -15.68
N GLN A 141 -6.54 -5.15 -16.25
CA GLN A 141 -5.95 -4.06 -15.49
C GLN A 141 -5.90 -2.77 -16.29
N LYS A 142 -6.01 -1.65 -15.58
CA LYS A 142 -5.90 -0.29 -16.11
C LYS A 142 -5.09 0.55 -15.15
N THR A 143 -4.06 1.20 -15.66
CA THR A 143 -3.27 2.16 -14.88
C THR A 143 -3.77 3.56 -15.17
N PHE A 144 -4.03 4.33 -14.12
CA PHE A 144 -4.32 5.76 -14.19
C PHE A 144 -3.10 6.55 -13.74
N THR A 145 -2.69 7.52 -14.55
CA THR A 145 -1.77 8.58 -14.13
C THR A 145 -2.50 9.60 -13.26
N LEU A 146 -1.77 10.38 -12.47
CA LEU A 146 -2.35 11.47 -11.68
C LEU A 146 -3.15 12.44 -12.55
N ALA A 147 -2.63 12.81 -13.74
CA ALA A 147 -3.33 13.69 -14.66
C ALA A 147 -4.66 13.10 -15.17
N GLU A 148 -4.73 11.77 -15.38
CA GLU A 148 -5.98 11.11 -15.76
C GLU A 148 -6.96 11.07 -14.59
N LEU A 149 -6.49 10.89 -13.35
CA LEU A 149 -7.32 10.97 -12.15
C LEU A 149 -7.88 12.38 -11.93
N GLU A 150 -7.04 13.41 -12.09
CA GLU A 150 -7.44 14.82 -12.00
C GLU A 150 -8.42 15.25 -13.09
N ALA A 151 -8.45 14.53 -14.22
CA ALA A 151 -9.40 14.75 -15.30
C ALA A 151 -10.77 14.07 -15.07
N LEU A 152 -10.89 13.17 -14.09
CA LEU A 152 -12.18 12.62 -13.66
C LEU A 152 -12.98 13.67 -12.88
N ALA A 153 -14.24 13.36 -12.59
CA ALA A 153 -15.08 14.23 -11.76
C ALA A 153 -14.49 14.33 -10.34
N ALA A 154 -13.96 15.51 -10.02
CA ALA A 154 -13.40 15.79 -8.70
C ALA A 154 -14.50 15.84 -7.62
N HIS A 155 -14.13 15.40 -6.42
CA HIS A 155 -14.93 15.50 -5.21
C HIS A 155 -14.09 16.11 -4.09
N ASP A 156 -14.63 17.15 -3.47
CA ASP A 156 -14.05 17.84 -2.32
C ASP A 156 -14.84 17.46 -1.06
N GLN A 157 -14.13 17.12 0.03
CA GLN A 157 -14.77 16.92 1.32
C GLN A 157 -13.88 17.37 2.48
N PHE A 158 -14.48 18.11 3.42
CA PHE A 158 -13.91 18.41 4.73
C PHE A 158 -14.38 17.34 5.71
N GLN A 159 -13.50 16.82 6.57
CA GLN A 159 -13.86 15.80 7.56
C GLN A 159 -12.95 15.78 8.79
N LEU A 160 -13.47 15.20 9.88
CA LEU A 160 -12.69 14.78 11.04
C LEU A 160 -11.98 13.44 10.75
N ASN A 161 -10.70 13.39 11.08
CA ASN A 161 -9.84 12.21 11.04
C ASN A 161 -9.48 11.82 12.46
N ASN A 162 -10.22 10.85 13.01
CA ASN A 162 -10.09 10.43 14.39
C ASN A 162 -9.11 9.24 14.49
N SER A 163 -8.04 9.41 15.27
CA SER A 163 -6.88 8.54 15.37
C SER A 163 -6.84 7.77 16.68
N THR A 164 -6.84 6.43 16.61
CA THR A 164 -6.80 5.57 17.81
C THR A 164 -5.56 5.77 18.70
N LYS A 165 -4.39 6.08 18.12
CA LYS A 165 -3.09 6.04 18.84
C LYS A 165 -2.33 7.35 18.85
N GLN A 166 -2.70 8.29 17.97
CA GLN A 166 -1.92 9.51 17.79
C GLN A 166 -2.29 10.53 18.85
N GLU A 167 -1.41 11.50 19.05
CA GLU A 167 -1.64 12.62 19.98
C GLU A 167 -2.80 13.49 19.52
N PHE A 168 -2.85 13.72 18.21
CA PHE A 168 -3.81 14.61 17.59
C PHE A 168 -4.76 13.84 16.69
N ASP A 169 -6.03 14.17 16.84
CA ASP A 169 -7.00 14.10 15.77
C ASP A 169 -6.85 15.32 14.86
N ASP A 170 -7.34 15.24 13.63
CA ASP A 170 -7.24 16.37 12.71
C ASP A 170 -8.50 16.54 11.87
N TYR A 171 -8.88 17.79 11.66
CA TYR A 171 -9.74 18.15 10.54
C TYR A 171 -8.88 18.39 9.30
N ALA A 172 -9.37 17.98 8.14
CA ALA A 172 -8.70 18.22 6.87
C ALA A 172 -9.71 18.34 5.73
N SER A 173 -9.35 19.12 4.71
CA SER A 173 -10.03 19.12 3.42
C SER A 173 -9.27 18.24 2.44
N TYR A 174 -9.96 17.29 1.83
CA TYR A 174 -9.40 16.43 0.80
C TYR A 174 -10.08 16.66 -0.54
N LYS A 175 -9.29 16.56 -1.60
CA LYS A 175 -9.77 16.57 -2.98
C LYS A 175 -9.26 15.35 -3.73
N GLY A 176 -10.16 14.73 -4.48
CA GLY A 176 -9.93 13.42 -5.07
C GLY A 176 -11.04 12.95 -5.99
N VAL A 177 -11.06 11.64 -6.26
CA VAL A 177 -12.11 10.96 -7.03
C VAL A 177 -12.86 9.99 -6.11
N LYS A 178 -14.19 10.00 -6.15
CA LYS A 178 -15.00 9.00 -5.42
C LYS A 178 -14.61 7.61 -5.92
N LEU A 179 -14.41 6.65 -5.02
CA LEU A 179 -14.01 5.30 -5.44
C LEU A 179 -15.02 4.68 -6.40
N ARG A 180 -16.31 4.96 -6.22
CA ARG A 180 -17.37 4.56 -7.16
C ARG A 180 -17.12 5.06 -8.59
N ASP A 181 -16.78 6.34 -8.74
CA ASP A 181 -16.62 6.96 -10.06
C ASP A 181 -15.32 6.48 -10.72
N LEU A 182 -14.27 6.22 -9.91
CA LEU A 182 -13.05 5.56 -10.37
C LEU A 182 -13.32 4.15 -10.91
N LEU A 183 -14.17 3.35 -10.23
CA LEU A 183 -14.56 2.03 -10.73
C LEU A 183 -15.24 2.13 -12.09
N VAL A 184 -16.21 3.04 -12.25
CA VAL A 184 -16.87 3.29 -13.54
C VAL A 184 -15.86 3.72 -14.60
N ALA A 185 -14.92 4.61 -14.28
CA ALA A 185 -13.86 5.03 -15.19
C ALA A 185 -12.90 3.89 -15.58
N ALA A 186 -12.80 2.85 -14.73
CA ALA A 186 -12.03 1.64 -15.01
C ALA A 186 -12.80 0.58 -15.83
N GLY A 187 -14.07 0.87 -16.21
CA GLY A 187 -14.94 -0.07 -16.93
C GLY A 187 -15.77 -0.98 -16.02
N VAL A 188 -15.59 -0.87 -14.70
CA VAL A 188 -16.24 -1.73 -13.71
C VAL A 188 -17.62 -1.17 -13.38
N ASP A 189 -18.67 -1.99 -13.53
CA ASP A 189 -20.01 -1.67 -13.03
C ASP A 189 -20.08 -1.92 -11.51
N PRO A 190 -20.14 -0.88 -10.66
CA PRO A 190 -20.18 -1.06 -9.20
C PRO A 190 -21.47 -1.72 -8.70
N ALA A 191 -22.49 -1.89 -9.57
CA ALA A 191 -23.72 -2.58 -9.25
C ALA A 191 -23.70 -4.08 -9.66
N ASP A 192 -22.63 -4.59 -10.29
CA ASP A 192 -22.54 -6.01 -10.63
C ASP A 192 -22.53 -6.85 -9.34
N PRO A 193 -23.49 -7.77 -9.14
CA PRO A 193 -23.59 -8.57 -7.92
C PRO A 193 -22.42 -9.55 -7.70
N LYS A 194 -21.57 -9.75 -8.70
CA LYS A 194 -20.33 -10.53 -8.54
C LYS A 194 -19.26 -9.77 -7.78
N ILE A 195 -19.33 -8.44 -7.75
CA ILE A 195 -18.36 -7.60 -7.05
C ILE A 195 -18.78 -7.48 -5.59
N THR A 196 -17.94 -7.99 -4.69
CA THR A 196 -18.19 -7.94 -3.25
C THR A 196 -17.54 -6.74 -2.58
N GLY A 197 -16.55 -6.13 -3.25
CA GLY A 197 -15.85 -4.95 -2.77
C GLY A 197 -14.54 -4.71 -3.50
N VAL A 198 -13.68 -3.92 -2.86
CA VAL A 198 -12.36 -3.58 -3.37
C VAL A 198 -11.31 -3.75 -2.28
N THR A 199 -10.10 -4.17 -2.65
CA THR A 199 -8.93 -4.13 -1.78
C THR A 199 -8.02 -3.01 -2.23
N VAL A 200 -7.73 -2.07 -1.35
CA VAL A 200 -6.73 -1.02 -1.57
C VAL A 200 -5.39 -1.56 -1.10
N ILE A 201 -4.36 -1.30 -1.90
CA ILE A 201 -3.01 -1.81 -1.68
C ILE A 201 -2.03 -0.65 -1.61
N ALA A 202 -1.21 -0.64 -0.56
CA ALA A 202 -0.08 0.25 -0.35
C ALA A 202 1.26 -0.47 -0.64
N PRO A 203 2.34 0.27 -0.94
CA PRO A 203 3.62 -0.32 -1.36
C PRO A 203 4.38 -1.00 -0.22
N ASP A 204 4.08 -0.71 1.05
CA ASP A 204 4.58 -1.47 2.21
C ASP A 204 3.86 -2.81 2.41
N GLY A 205 2.91 -3.14 1.53
CA GLY A 205 2.11 -4.36 1.62
C GLY A 205 0.92 -4.25 2.57
N TYR A 206 0.61 -3.05 3.09
CA TYR A 206 -0.65 -2.82 3.79
C TYR A 206 -1.82 -2.97 2.82
N LEU A 207 -2.83 -3.73 3.25
CA LEU A 207 -4.05 -4.02 2.51
C LEU A 207 -5.26 -3.59 3.33
N LYS A 208 -6.23 -2.96 2.68
CA LYS A 208 -7.51 -2.64 3.30
C LYS A 208 -8.66 -2.99 2.37
N ASP A 209 -9.57 -3.82 2.88
CA ASP A 209 -10.81 -4.17 2.20
C ASP A 209 -11.91 -3.15 2.51
N PHE A 210 -12.63 -2.77 1.46
CA PHE A 210 -13.88 -2.01 1.53
C PHE A 210 -14.96 -2.81 0.80
N SER A 211 -16.11 -2.99 1.45
CA SER A 211 -17.26 -3.65 0.82
C SER A 211 -17.82 -2.79 -0.31
N ILE A 212 -18.49 -3.44 -1.27
CA ILE A 212 -19.13 -2.73 -2.39
C ILE A 212 -20.24 -1.77 -1.90
N GLU A 213 -20.87 -2.05 -0.75
CA GLU A 213 -21.81 -1.14 -0.12
C GLU A 213 -21.14 0.18 0.30
N GLN A 214 -19.96 0.10 0.93
CA GLN A 214 -19.19 1.28 1.33
C GLN A 214 -18.73 2.11 0.13
N VAL A 215 -18.38 1.46 -0.97
CA VAL A 215 -18.03 2.14 -2.22
C VAL A 215 -19.25 2.86 -2.81
N ASN A 216 -20.42 2.22 -2.76
CA ASN A 216 -21.62 2.71 -3.45
C ASN A 216 -22.46 3.73 -2.69
N LYS A 217 -22.17 3.97 -1.41
CA LYS A 217 -23.01 4.78 -0.52
C LYS A 217 -22.26 5.98 0.04
N ALA A 218 -22.93 7.13 0.08
CA ALA A 218 -22.47 8.27 0.86
C ALA A 218 -22.44 7.91 2.36
N TYR A 219 -21.38 8.36 3.02
CA TYR A 219 -21.25 8.30 4.47
C TYR A 219 -22.13 9.39 5.10
N PRO A 220 -22.56 9.21 6.36
CA PRO A 220 -23.19 10.31 7.09
C PRO A 220 -22.22 11.48 7.22
N LYS A 221 -22.76 12.69 7.33
CA LYS A 221 -21.94 13.87 7.60
C LYS A 221 -21.34 13.79 8.99
N GLY A 222 -20.05 14.04 9.09
CA GLY A 222 -19.38 14.23 10.37
C GLY A 222 -19.87 15.49 11.09
N LEU A 223 -19.41 15.65 12.32
CA LEU A 223 -19.65 16.85 13.12
C LEU A 223 -18.38 17.70 13.17
N PHE A 224 -18.53 19.01 13.34
CA PHE A 224 -17.44 19.93 13.59
C PHE A 224 -17.40 20.31 15.06
N TYR A 225 -16.20 20.31 15.65
CA TYR A 225 -15.95 20.74 17.02
C TYR A 225 -14.82 21.74 17.00
N ALA A 226 -15.00 22.89 17.65
CA ALA A 226 -14.04 23.99 17.66
C ALA A 226 -13.30 24.09 19.00
N GLY A 227 -12.15 24.77 19.01
CA GLY A 227 -11.47 25.14 20.27
C GLY A 227 -10.80 23.99 21.01
N LEU A 228 -10.56 22.86 20.34
CA LEU A 228 -9.88 21.69 20.89
C LEU A 228 -8.36 21.66 20.58
N ASP A 229 -7.83 22.73 20.00
CA ASP A 229 -6.41 22.87 19.66
C ASP A 229 -5.54 23.31 20.84
N THR A 230 -4.23 23.28 20.62
CA THR A 230 -3.23 23.67 21.62
C THR A 230 -3.18 25.17 21.89
N ALA A 231 -3.68 26.01 20.98
CA ALA A 231 -3.79 27.45 21.21
C ALA A 231 -4.92 27.77 22.20
N THR A 232 -5.98 26.99 22.19
CA THR A 232 -7.18 27.15 23.01
C THR A 232 -7.08 26.41 24.34
N LEU A 233 -6.70 25.12 24.32
CA LEU A 233 -6.61 24.27 25.52
C LEU A 233 -5.19 24.21 26.12
N GLY A 234 -4.21 24.81 25.47
CA GLY A 234 -2.81 24.73 25.86
C GLY A 234 -2.11 23.46 25.37
N PRO A 235 -0.77 23.42 25.42
CA PRO A 235 0.03 22.34 24.82
C PRO A 235 -0.13 20.98 25.52
N ALA A 236 -0.64 20.96 26.76
CA ALA A 236 -0.86 19.72 27.50
C ALA A 236 -2.23 19.08 27.22
N CYS A 237 -3.21 19.87 26.77
CA CYS A 237 -4.60 19.44 26.67
C CYS A 237 -5.20 19.60 25.27
N GLY A 238 -4.66 20.45 24.40
CA GLY A 238 -5.07 20.50 23.01
C GLY A 238 -4.73 19.20 22.29
N PHE A 239 -5.69 18.68 21.51
CA PHE A 239 -5.58 17.36 20.87
C PHE A 239 -6.23 17.32 19.48
N VAL A 240 -6.70 18.46 18.96
CA VAL A 240 -7.19 18.56 17.58
C VAL A 240 -6.33 19.55 16.80
N THR A 241 -5.98 19.16 15.56
CA THR A 241 -5.37 20.05 14.58
C THR A 241 -6.42 20.50 13.57
N TYR A 242 -6.47 21.79 13.26
CA TYR A 242 -7.32 22.37 12.23
C TYR A 242 -6.47 22.79 11.03
N PRO A 243 -7.02 22.73 9.79
CA PRO A 243 -6.33 23.29 8.64
C PRO A 243 -6.27 24.82 8.74
N GLU A 244 -5.34 25.44 8.01
CA GLU A 244 -5.16 26.90 7.97
C GLU A 244 -6.44 27.61 7.52
N GLU A 245 -7.19 27.00 6.60
CA GLU A 245 -8.45 27.50 6.08
C GLU A 245 -9.58 26.51 6.41
N LEU A 246 -10.61 27.01 7.09
CA LEU A 246 -11.81 26.26 7.43
C LEU A 246 -12.95 26.61 6.45
N PRO A 247 -13.80 25.63 6.06
CA PRO A 247 -15.02 25.92 5.32
C PRO A 247 -15.91 26.96 6.00
N GLU A 248 -16.59 27.77 5.19
CA GLU A 248 -17.57 28.73 5.70
C GLU A 248 -18.77 28.03 6.33
N GLY A 249 -19.37 28.68 7.35
CA GLY A 249 -20.62 28.24 7.96
C GLY A 249 -20.50 27.09 8.96
N LEU A 250 -19.28 26.70 9.35
CA LEU A 250 -19.06 25.75 10.43
C LEU A 250 -19.57 26.30 11.78
N VAL A 251 -20.25 25.43 12.52
CA VAL A 251 -20.77 25.71 13.87
C VAL A 251 -20.30 24.59 14.78
N ASP A 252 -19.84 24.94 15.98
CA ASP A 252 -19.44 23.97 17.00
C ASP A 252 -20.58 23.00 17.35
N GLY A 253 -20.32 21.70 17.28
CA GLY A 253 -21.28 20.60 17.37
C GLY A 253 -22.19 20.42 16.14
N GLY A 254 -22.02 21.21 15.09
CA GLY A 254 -22.84 21.18 13.87
C GLY A 254 -22.34 20.19 12.81
N GLU A 255 -23.17 19.88 11.82
CA GLU A 255 -22.76 19.05 10.68
C GLU A 255 -21.70 19.77 9.83
N ILE A 256 -20.71 19.01 9.37
CA ILE A 256 -19.78 19.48 8.33
C ILE A 256 -20.49 19.63 6.98
N PRO A 257 -20.05 20.57 6.11
CA PRO A 257 -20.66 20.79 4.81
C PRO A 257 -20.34 19.65 3.82
N GLY A 258 -21.15 19.57 2.76
CA GLY A 258 -20.91 18.66 1.63
C GLY A 258 -21.32 17.20 1.86
N GLU A 259 -21.15 16.39 0.82
CA GLU A 259 -21.31 14.94 0.90
C GLU A 259 -20.00 14.27 1.31
N GLN A 260 -20.10 13.15 2.03
CA GLN A 260 -18.96 12.36 2.46
C GLN A 260 -18.92 11.05 1.67
N TRP A 261 -17.79 10.76 1.03
CA TRP A 261 -17.62 9.54 0.24
C TRP A 261 -16.29 8.86 0.56
N LEU A 262 -16.21 7.57 0.27
CA LEU A 262 -14.93 6.89 0.19
C LEU A 262 -14.15 7.46 -1.00
N LEU A 263 -13.01 8.08 -0.72
CA LEU A 263 -12.32 8.98 -1.64
C LEU A 263 -10.89 8.51 -1.89
N LEU A 264 -10.46 8.52 -3.15
CA LEU A 264 -9.05 8.48 -3.53
C LEU A 264 -8.57 9.92 -3.67
N ALA A 265 -7.94 10.43 -2.61
CA ALA A 265 -7.43 11.79 -2.56
C ALA A 265 -6.05 11.90 -3.22
N TYR A 266 -5.81 13.03 -3.88
CA TYR A 266 -4.50 13.46 -4.39
C TYR A 266 -4.08 14.84 -3.85
N GLU A 267 -4.99 15.54 -3.17
CA GLU A 267 -4.75 16.82 -2.50
C GLU A 267 -5.27 16.77 -1.05
N ARG A 268 -4.55 17.45 -0.15
CA ARG A 268 -4.94 17.75 1.23
C ARG A 268 -4.72 19.24 1.50
N ASP A 269 -5.73 19.90 2.04
CA ASP A 269 -5.70 21.31 2.45
C ASP A 269 -5.18 22.23 1.32
N GLY A 270 -5.63 21.96 0.09
CA GLY A 270 -5.27 22.70 -1.12
C GLY A 270 -3.84 22.45 -1.65
N ARG A 271 -3.13 21.45 -1.10
CA ARG A 271 -1.76 21.09 -1.50
C ARG A 271 -1.71 19.62 -1.97
N PRO A 272 -0.86 19.29 -2.96
CA PRO A 272 -0.60 17.90 -3.30
C PRO A 272 -0.10 17.10 -2.09
N LEU A 273 -0.51 15.83 -1.99
CA LEU A 273 -0.07 14.95 -0.92
C LEU A 273 1.44 14.67 -1.03
N ASP A 274 2.16 14.76 0.09
CA ASP A 274 3.59 14.44 0.13
C ASP A 274 3.83 12.96 -0.23
N PRO A 275 4.60 12.65 -1.28
CA PRO A 275 4.81 11.29 -1.73
C PRO A 275 5.39 10.38 -0.63
N CYS A 276 4.86 9.17 -0.55
CA CYS A 276 5.36 8.18 0.39
C CYS A 276 6.81 7.79 0.10
N ASN A 277 7.60 7.60 1.14
CA ASN A 277 8.91 6.95 1.05
C ASN A 277 9.11 6.00 2.22
N LEU A 278 9.95 4.98 2.02
CA LEU A 278 10.33 4.08 3.10
C LEU A 278 11.50 4.70 3.88
N ASP A 279 11.28 4.94 5.17
CA ASP A 279 12.36 5.16 6.12
C ASP A 279 13.10 3.84 6.33
N VAL A 280 14.27 3.72 5.73
CA VAL A 280 15.11 2.52 5.82
C VAL A 280 15.70 2.29 7.22
N THR A 281 15.69 3.31 8.08
CA THR A 281 16.20 3.21 9.45
C THR A 281 15.11 2.72 10.40
N GLU A 282 13.88 3.21 10.23
CA GLU A 282 12.75 2.86 11.10
C GLU A 282 11.84 1.77 10.53
N GLY A 283 11.97 1.42 9.26
CA GLY A 283 11.09 0.49 8.55
C GLY A 283 9.65 0.99 8.46
N LYS A 284 9.45 2.31 8.36
CA LYS A 284 8.13 2.96 8.32
C LYS A 284 7.95 3.78 7.04
N ILE A 285 6.71 3.92 6.60
CA ILE A 285 6.36 4.88 5.57
C ILE A 285 6.32 6.29 6.17
N ASN A 286 7.05 7.21 5.56
CA ASN A 286 6.85 8.65 5.68
C ASN A 286 5.97 9.15 4.53
N GLY A 287 5.37 10.33 4.68
CA GLY A 287 4.44 10.90 3.71
C GLY A 287 3.06 10.22 3.73
N GLU A 288 2.18 10.66 2.85
CA GLU A 288 0.82 10.13 2.73
C GLU A 288 0.32 9.92 1.29
N GLY A 289 1.03 10.46 0.31
CA GLY A 289 0.68 10.47 -1.10
C GLY A 289 1.54 9.56 -1.99
N PRO A 290 1.54 9.77 -3.31
CA PRO A 290 0.81 10.83 -4.02
C PRO A 290 -0.70 10.60 -4.06
N LEU A 291 -1.16 9.38 -3.72
CA LEU A 291 -2.56 9.01 -3.63
C LEU A 291 -2.87 8.42 -2.25
N ARG A 292 -4.01 8.77 -1.67
CA ARG A 292 -4.44 8.30 -0.34
C ARG A 292 -5.91 7.89 -0.38
N ILE A 293 -6.25 6.80 0.31
CA ILE A 293 -7.65 6.51 0.62
C ILE A 293 -8.07 7.27 1.87
N VAL A 294 -9.12 8.06 1.72
CA VAL A 294 -9.76 8.84 2.78
C VAL A 294 -11.11 8.21 3.09
N VAL A 295 -11.33 7.92 4.37
CA VAL A 295 -12.51 7.23 4.90
C VAL A 295 -13.24 8.16 5.85
N PRO A 296 -14.47 8.60 5.57
CA PRO A 296 -15.28 9.34 6.53
C PRO A 296 -15.69 8.48 7.73
N GLN A 297 -16.12 9.10 8.83
CA GLN A 297 -16.73 8.37 9.94
C GLN A 297 -18.03 7.68 9.48
N ARG A 298 -18.18 6.40 9.81
CA ARG A 298 -19.43 5.64 9.67
C ARG A 298 -20.43 6.04 10.74
N ASN A 299 -19.95 6.31 11.95
CA ASN A 299 -20.72 6.80 13.08
C ASN A 299 -20.12 8.16 13.53
N PRO A 300 -20.62 9.29 13.02
CA PRO A 300 -20.15 10.61 13.40
C PRO A 300 -20.12 10.81 14.91
N GLY A 301 -18.99 11.28 15.42
CA GLY A 301 -18.75 11.43 16.86
C GLY A 301 -17.79 12.55 17.20
N HIS A 302 -17.62 12.79 18.50
CA HIS A 302 -16.69 13.76 19.03
C HIS A 302 -15.24 13.23 18.90
N PRO A 303 -14.24 14.08 18.60
CA PRO A 303 -12.84 13.68 18.64
C PRO A 303 -12.41 13.28 20.06
N ASP A 304 -11.39 12.44 20.16
CA ASP A 304 -10.85 11.95 21.44
C ASP A 304 -9.32 11.85 21.41
N ARG A 305 -8.68 11.96 22.56
CA ARG A 305 -7.24 11.75 22.66
C ARG A 305 -6.89 10.29 22.40
N GLY A 306 -5.92 10.05 21.53
CA GLY A 306 -5.49 8.68 21.26
C GLY A 306 -4.96 7.95 22.52
N THR A 307 -5.10 6.62 22.49
CA THR A 307 -4.70 5.66 23.55
C THR A 307 -3.34 5.89 24.20
N LYS A 308 -2.37 6.50 23.51
CA LYS A 308 -1.02 6.77 24.05
C LYS A 308 -0.94 8.04 24.91
N TYR A 309 -1.96 8.88 24.84
CA TYR A 309 -2.04 10.19 25.48
C TYR A 309 -3.23 10.28 26.43
N SER A 310 -3.87 9.13 26.68
CA SER A 310 -5.03 8.94 27.54
C SER A 310 -4.76 7.84 28.58
N PRO A 311 -5.24 7.97 29.83
CA PRO A 311 -5.94 9.13 30.37
C PRO A 311 -5.01 10.34 30.54
N SER A 312 -5.55 11.53 30.30
CA SER A 312 -4.84 12.79 30.47
C SER A 312 -5.03 13.36 31.89
N SER A 313 -4.23 14.36 32.27
CA SER A 313 -4.44 15.12 33.51
C SER A 313 -5.42 16.30 33.34
N CYS A 314 -6.03 16.44 32.16
CA CYS A 314 -6.83 17.60 31.78
C CYS A 314 -8.24 17.61 32.40
N ASN A 315 -8.78 16.43 32.76
CA ASN A 315 -10.11 16.27 33.38
C ASN A 315 -11.26 16.96 32.61
N ASP A 316 -11.17 17.00 31.27
CA ASP A 316 -12.12 17.67 30.38
C ASP A 316 -13.08 16.70 29.67
N GLY A 317 -12.92 15.39 29.88
CA GLY A 317 -13.76 14.36 29.28
C GLY A 317 -13.41 13.99 27.84
N HIS A 318 -12.25 14.43 27.33
CA HIS A 318 -11.77 14.09 25.98
C HIS A 318 -10.71 12.99 25.96
N ASP A 319 -10.65 12.15 26.99
CA ASP A 319 -9.81 10.96 27.00
C ASP A 319 -10.34 9.90 26.02
N PHE A 320 -9.48 8.97 25.64
CA PHE A 320 -9.75 7.91 24.66
C PHE A 320 -11.08 7.18 24.91
N ASP A 321 -11.92 7.14 23.89
CA ASP A 321 -13.18 6.39 23.85
C ASP A 321 -13.06 5.22 22.87
N ALA A 322 -13.07 3.99 23.41
CA ALA A 322 -12.95 2.78 22.61
C ALA A 322 -14.18 2.51 21.70
N GLU A 323 -15.32 3.15 21.98
CA GLU A 323 -16.55 3.01 21.19
C GLU A 323 -16.67 4.08 20.09
N ALA A 324 -15.77 5.07 20.07
CA ALA A 324 -15.73 6.10 19.03
C ALA A 324 -15.27 5.53 17.68
N ASP A 325 -15.69 6.18 16.59
CA ASP A 325 -15.30 5.80 15.24
C ASP A 325 -13.95 6.41 14.84
N HIS A 326 -12.87 5.65 15.07
CA HIS A 326 -11.49 5.99 14.69
C HIS A 326 -11.21 5.76 13.20
N ASN A 327 -11.91 6.51 12.33
CA ASN A 327 -11.85 6.39 10.88
C ASN A 327 -10.44 6.57 10.28
N ALA A 328 -9.55 7.34 10.91
CA ALA A 328 -8.20 7.57 10.40
C ALA A 328 -7.37 6.27 10.34
N GLY A 329 -7.69 5.28 11.18
CA GLY A 329 -7.06 3.96 11.15
C GLY A 329 -7.46 3.10 9.95
N GLU A 330 -8.54 3.45 9.24
CA GLU A 330 -8.99 2.76 8.02
C GLU A 330 -8.41 3.39 6.74
N MET A 331 -7.77 4.55 6.84
CA MET A 331 -7.19 5.25 5.69
C MET A 331 -5.89 4.60 5.22
N VAL A 332 -5.66 4.65 3.91
CA VAL A 332 -4.48 4.02 3.28
C VAL A 332 -3.59 5.10 2.69
N ARG A 333 -2.39 5.25 3.23
CA ARG A 333 -1.36 6.15 2.70
C ARG A 333 -0.65 5.50 1.51
N GLY A 334 -0.32 6.29 0.49
CA GLY A 334 0.40 5.80 -0.68
C GLY A 334 -0.32 4.67 -1.40
N ALA A 335 -1.60 4.84 -1.73
CA ALA A 335 -2.36 3.84 -2.48
C ALA A 335 -1.73 3.64 -3.88
N VAL A 336 -1.32 2.41 -4.19
CA VAL A 336 -0.67 2.05 -5.47
C VAL A 336 -1.53 1.14 -6.34
N ALA A 337 -2.46 0.39 -5.73
CA ALA A 337 -3.41 -0.39 -6.49
C ALA A 337 -4.78 -0.54 -5.81
N LEU A 338 -5.78 -0.81 -6.63
CA LEU A 338 -7.14 -1.16 -6.26
C LEU A 338 -7.51 -2.49 -6.94
N ARG A 339 -7.68 -3.55 -6.15
CA ARG A 339 -8.15 -4.85 -6.62
C ARG A 339 -9.67 -4.92 -6.54
N ILE A 340 -10.33 -5.38 -7.61
CA ILE A 340 -11.75 -5.72 -7.59
C ILE A 340 -11.94 -7.12 -7.02
N ASN A 341 -12.77 -7.25 -5.98
CA ASN A 341 -13.02 -8.53 -5.31
C ASN A 341 -14.34 -9.17 -5.77
N PRO A 342 -14.38 -10.51 -5.92
CA PRO A 342 -13.23 -11.42 -5.85
C PRO A 342 -12.36 -11.32 -7.11
N LEU A 343 -11.07 -11.62 -6.97
CA LEU A 343 -10.18 -11.75 -8.11
C LEU A 343 -10.65 -12.93 -9.00
N PRO A 344 -10.65 -12.81 -10.33
CA PRO A 344 -11.01 -13.92 -11.22
C PRO A 344 -10.16 -15.18 -10.97
N ALA A 345 -10.76 -16.36 -11.12
CA ALA A 345 -10.01 -17.60 -10.95
C ALA A 345 -8.95 -17.78 -12.05
N GLY A 346 -7.75 -18.23 -11.65
CA GLY A 346 -6.66 -18.55 -12.59
C GLY A 346 -5.88 -17.34 -13.11
N VAL A 347 -6.17 -16.13 -12.62
CA VAL A 347 -5.34 -14.94 -12.90
C VAL A 347 -4.38 -14.68 -11.76
N GLU A 348 -3.27 -14.03 -12.09
CA GLU A 348 -2.29 -13.62 -11.11
C GLU A 348 -2.68 -12.31 -10.43
N ASP A 349 -2.43 -12.21 -9.12
CA ASP A 349 -2.65 -11.00 -8.33
C ASP A 349 -1.51 -9.99 -8.54
N PHE A 350 -1.78 -8.69 -8.34
CA PHE A 350 -0.75 -7.67 -8.44
C PHE A 350 0.21 -7.75 -7.26
N ASP A 351 1.49 -7.91 -7.59
CA ASP A 351 2.56 -7.91 -6.61
C ASP A 351 3.00 -6.48 -6.24
N ALA A 352 2.17 -5.82 -5.43
CA ALA A 352 2.44 -4.46 -4.96
C ALA A 352 3.71 -4.35 -4.10
N ARG A 353 4.21 -5.45 -3.55
CA ARG A 353 5.39 -5.44 -2.68
C ARG A 353 6.68 -5.16 -3.44
N ASN A 354 6.70 -5.51 -4.72
CA ASN A 354 7.84 -5.43 -5.63
C ASN A 354 7.59 -4.40 -6.74
N GLY A 355 6.32 -4.26 -7.15
CA GLY A 355 5.89 -3.28 -8.13
C GLY A 355 5.48 -1.92 -7.56
N GLY A 356 5.00 -1.87 -6.32
CA GLY A 356 4.23 -0.75 -5.78
C GLY A 356 4.99 0.57 -5.71
N TRP A 357 6.26 0.55 -5.30
CA TRP A 357 7.06 1.78 -5.19
C TRP A 357 7.23 2.53 -6.52
N SER A 358 7.18 1.83 -7.65
CA SER A 358 7.19 2.49 -8.97
C SER A 358 5.92 3.32 -9.23
N PHE A 359 4.78 2.93 -8.67
CA PHE A 359 3.53 3.67 -8.79
C PHE A 359 3.54 4.96 -7.97
N ILE A 360 4.22 4.95 -6.80
CA ILE A 360 4.52 6.16 -6.04
C ILE A 360 5.38 7.12 -6.86
N ALA A 361 6.50 6.64 -7.40
CA ALA A 361 7.43 7.45 -8.19
C ALA A 361 6.77 8.06 -9.45
N ASN A 362 5.85 7.31 -10.07
CA ASN A 362 5.15 7.73 -11.27
C ASN A 362 3.83 8.48 -10.99
N SER A 363 3.44 8.64 -9.71
CA SER A 363 2.14 9.19 -9.33
C SER A 363 0.99 8.55 -10.10
N SER A 364 0.84 7.23 -9.95
CA SER A 364 -0.12 6.43 -10.71
C SER A 364 -0.79 5.38 -9.83
N LEU A 365 -1.94 4.88 -10.29
CA LEU A 365 -2.73 3.84 -9.62
C LEU A 365 -3.02 2.70 -10.59
N LEU A 366 -2.78 1.46 -10.17
CA LEU A 366 -3.28 0.28 -10.87
C LEU A 366 -4.68 -0.10 -10.39
N VAL A 367 -5.66 -0.17 -11.27
CA VAL A 367 -6.97 -0.81 -10.98
C VAL A 367 -7.04 -2.12 -11.74
N TYR A 368 -7.32 -3.22 -11.05
CA TYR A 368 -7.27 -4.55 -11.68
C TYR A 368 -8.28 -5.53 -11.07
N GLY A 369 -8.71 -6.51 -11.87
CA GLY A 369 -9.63 -7.56 -11.45
C GLY A 369 -10.79 -7.75 -12.43
N TYR A 370 -11.90 -8.27 -11.91
CA TYR A 370 -13.10 -8.53 -12.71
C TYR A 370 -13.72 -7.22 -13.23
N GLY A 371 -14.14 -7.21 -14.50
CA GLY A 371 -14.92 -6.12 -15.11
C GLY A 371 -14.11 -4.93 -15.63
N ILE A 372 -12.78 -5.00 -15.65
CA ILE A 372 -11.94 -3.94 -16.23
C ILE A 372 -11.97 -4.02 -17.76
N GLU A 373 -12.12 -2.87 -18.44
CA GLU A 373 -12.12 -2.71 -19.90
C GLU A 373 -10.95 -1.89 -20.44
#